data_AF-A0A1M5U5X6-F1
#
_entry.id   AF-A0A1M5U5X6-F1
#
_cell.length_a   1.000
_cell.length_b   1.000
_cell.length_c   1.000
_cell.angle_alpha   90.00
_cell.angle_beta   90.00
_cell.angle_gamma   90.00
#
_symmetry.space_group_name_H-M   'P 1'
#
loop_
_entity.id
_entity.type
_entity.pdbx_description
1 polymer ?
#
loop_
_entity_poly.entity_id
_entity_poly.type
_entity_poly.pdbx_seq_one_letter_code
_entity_poly.pdbx_strand_id
1 'polypeptide(L)'
;MVQIKLNKLLNKLKIDWTNFFVEEDCRCYDDELKFDISSKDFLIFAKGDYYCSTKQGLTNALSNAKRAIDCQVDWIISYLGYDYLKFNDATYPNIDNIINEYESV
;
A
#
# COMPACT_ATOMS: atom_id res chain seq x y z
N MET A 1 -10.31 -31.04 6.89
CA MET A 1 -10.78 -31.28 8.28
C MET A 1 -10.32 -30.15 9.18
N VAL A 2 -11.13 -29.10 9.38
CA VAL A 2 -10.85 -27.98 10.32
C VAL A 2 -12.07 -27.70 11.22
N GLN A 3 -12.93 -28.69 11.48
CA GLN A 3 -14.19 -28.45 12.21
C GLN A 3 -14.04 -28.45 13.76
N ILE A 4 -12.92 -28.93 14.31
CA ILE A 4 -12.84 -29.28 15.75
C ILE A 4 -12.40 -28.09 16.64
N LYS A 5 -11.81 -27.02 16.09
CA LYS A 5 -11.33 -25.86 16.88
C LYS A 5 -12.39 -24.78 17.11
N LEU A 6 -13.31 -24.58 16.16
CA LEU A 6 -14.28 -23.49 16.21
C LEU A 6 -15.31 -23.68 17.34
N ASN A 7 -15.89 -24.88 17.47
CA ASN A 7 -16.91 -25.17 18.49
C ASN A 7 -16.40 -24.99 19.93
N LYS A 8 -15.12 -25.28 20.20
CA LYS A 8 -14.50 -25.02 21.52
C LYS A 8 -14.34 -23.53 21.80
N LEU A 9 -14.05 -22.73 20.77
CA LEU A 9 -13.91 -21.28 20.87
C LEU A 9 -15.28 -20.64 21.11
N LEU A 10 -16.31 -21.07 20.36
CA LEU A 10 -17.70 -20.63 20.50
C LEU A 10 -18.23 -20.83 21.93
N ASN A 11 -17.93 -21.98 22.54
CA ASN A 11 -18.36 -22.26 23.92
C ASN A 11 -17.61 -21.46 25.00
N LYS A 12 -16.43 -20.94 24.68
CA LYS A 12 -15.62 -20.12 25.61
C LYS A 12 -15.97 -18.64 25.53
N LEU A 13 -16.31 -18.16 24.34
CA LEU A 13 -16.64 -16.77 24.07
C LEU A 13 -18.14 -16.57 24.28
N LYS A 14 -18.53 -15.75 25.26
CA LYS A 14 -19.93 -15.35 25.51
C LYS A 14 -20.44 -14.35 24.47
N ILE A 15 -20.11 -14.57 23.21
CA ILE A 15 -20.55 -13.75 22.09
C ILE A 15 -21.95 -14.22 21.72
N ASP A 16 -22.87 -13.28 21.61
CA ASP A 16 -24.21 -13.54 21.08
C ASP A 16 -24.14 -13.60 19.55
N TRP A 17 -24.19 -14.82 19.02
CA TRP A 17 -24.15 -15.10 17.58
C TRP A 17 -25.53 -14.98 16.91
N THR A 18 -26.58 -14.56 17.63
CA THR A 18 -27.91 -14.40 17.03
C THR A 18 -28.09 -13.06 16.32
N ASN A 19 -27.19 -12.10 16.59
CA ASN A 19 -27.33 -10.73 16.10
C ASN A 19 -25.99 -10.17 15.59
N PHE A 20 -25.39 -10.86 14.62
CA PHE A 20 -24.19 -10.39 13.91
C PHE A 20 -24.42 -10.41 12.40
N PHE A 21 -23.69 -9.56 11.70
CA PHE A 21 -23.65 -9.52 10.25
C PHE A 21 -22.29 -10.03 9.80
N VAL A 22 -22.31 -10.92 8.80
CA VAL A 22 -21.10 -11.24 8.02
C VAL A 22 -21.13 -10.32 6.82
N GLU A 23 -20.22 -9.36 6.79
CA GLU A 23 -19.98 -8.52 5.63
C GLU A 23 -18.66 -8.96 5.00
N GLU A 24 -18.62 -8.96 3.67
CA GLU A 24 -17.38 -9.19 2.94
C GLU A 24 -16.52 -7.93 3.11
N ASP A 25 -15.52 -7.98 3.99
CA ASP A 25 -14.57 -6.89 4.12
C ASP A 25 -13.60 -6.97 2.93
N CYS A 26 -13.77 -6.07 1.97
CA CYS A 26 -12.92 -5.96 0.79
C CYS A 26 -11.58 -5.24 1.08
N ARG A 27 -11.27 -4.94 2.34
CA ARG A 27 -9.98 -4.35 2.73
C ARG A 27 -8.90 -5.43 2.81
N CYS A 28 -8.36 -5.80 1.66
CA CYS A 28 -7.12 -6.56 1.57
C CYS A 28 -5.92 -5.63 1.73
N TYR A 29 -5.70 -5.09 2.93
CA TYR A 29 -4.45 -4.38 3.18
C TYR A 29 -3.30 -5.38 3.28
N ASP A 30 -2.29 -5.25 2.41
CA ASP A 30 -1.05 -6.02 2.48
C ASP A 30 0.03 -5.18 3.18
N ASP A 31 0.17 -5.38 4.50
CA ASP A 31 1.23 -4.78 5.30
C ASP A 31 2.55 -5.58 5.25
N GLU A 32 2.55 -6.74 4.59
CA GLU A 32 3.72 -7.58 4.40
C GLU A 32 4.53 -7.20 3.16
N LEU A 33 3.98 -6.36 2.27
CA LEU A 33 4.68 -5.91 1.07
C LEU A 33 5.98 -5.17 1.42
N LYS A 34 7.10 -5.77 1.00
CA LYS A 34 8.44 -5.20 1.16
C LYS A 34 9.04 -4.87 -0.19
N PHE A 35 9.28 -3.58 -0.40
CA PHE A 35 10.06 -3.09 -1.53
C PHE A 35 11.55 -3.39 -1.28
N ASP A 36 12.27 -3.76 -2.33
CA ASP A 36 13.71 -4.03 -2.27
C ASP A 36 14.52 -2.76 -1.90
N ILE A 37 14.06 -1.61 -2.40
CA ILE A 37 14.55 -0.28 -2.02
C ILE A 37 13.36 0.49 -1.45
N SER A 38 13.47 0.93 -0.20
CA SER A 38 12.41 1.71 0.44
C SER A 38 12.49 3.20 0.06
N SER A 39 11.40 3.91 0.25
CA SER A 39 11.37 5.38 0.15
C SER A 39 12.42 6.06 1.04
N LYS A 40 12.70 5.48 2.21
CA LYS A 40 13.74 5.98 3.13
C LYS A 40 15.14 5.80 2.53
N ASP A 41 15.40 4.70 1.83
CA ASP A 41 16.67 4.46 1.16
C ASP A 41 16.88 5.50 0.04
N PHE A 42 15.85 5.76 -0.76
CA PHE A 42 15.90 6.84 -1.75
C PHE A 42 16.19 8.21 -1.12
N LEU A 43 15.63 8.54 0.04
CA LEU A 43 15.96 9.78 0.76
C LEU A 43 17.41 9.80 1.27
N ILE A 44 17.94 8.67 1.73
CA ILE A 44 19.35 8.55 2.14
C ILE A 44 20.27 8.79 0.93
N PHE A 45 19.96 8.18 -0.22
CA PHE A 45 20.70 8.39 -1.46
C PHE A 45 20.62 9.86 -1.91
N ALA A 46 19.42 10.45 -1.88
CA ALA A 46 19.21 11.84 -2.24
C ALA A 46 20.07 12.79 -1.39
N LYS A 47 20.11 12.55 -0.07
CA LYS A 47 20.93 13.31 0.86
C LYS A 47 22.42 13.16 0.56
N GLY A 48 22.88 11.94 0.29
CA GLY A 48 24.27 11.67 -0.09
C GLY A 48 24.66 12.41 -1.37
N ASP A 49 23.86 12.29 -2.42
CA ASP A 49 24.07 12.93 -3.71
C ASP A 49 24.05 14.46 -3.64
N TYR A 50 23.23 15.03 -2.76
CA TYR A 50 23.14 16.47 -2.53
C TYR A 50 24.47 17.03 -2.01
N TYR A 51 25.13 16.34 -1.07
CA TYR A 51 26.39 16.81 -0.49
C TYR A 51 27.59 16.70 -1.44
N CYS A 52 27.52 15.87 -2.48
CA CYS A 52 28.56 15.78 -3.51
C CYS A 52 28.75 17.09 -4.29
N SER A 53 27.76 18.01 -4.29
CA SER A 53 27.81 19.35 -4.90
C SER A 53 28.22 19.42 -6.39
N THR A 54 28.29 18.28 -7.07
CA THR A 54 28.50 18.21 -8.51
C THR A 54 27.17 18.36 -9.23
N LYS A 55 27.21 18.78 -10.51
CA LYS A 55 26.00 18.82 -11.34
C LYS A 55 25.28 17.47 -11.38
N GLN A 56 26.04 16.38 -11.50
CA GLN A 56 25.52 15.02 -11.44
C GLN A 56 24.90 14.69 -10.08
N GLY A 57 25.57 15.02 -8.98
CA GLY A 57 25.05 14.84 -7.62
C GLY A 57 23.73 15.57 -7.41
N LEU A 58 23.62 16.82 -7.83
CA LEU A 58 22.36 17.57 -7.72
C LEU A 58 21.24 16.96 -8.57
N THR A 59 21.54 16.50 -9.78
CA THR A 59 20.56 15.78 -10.63
C THR A 59 20.11 14.47 -9.99
N ASN A 60 21.05 13.69 -9.44
CA ASN A 60 20.74 12.43 -8.76
C ASN A 60 19.95 12.66 -7.48
N ALA A 61 20.31 13.68 -6.69
CA ALA A 61 19.60 14.05 -5.48
C ALA A 61 18.13 14.34 -5.75
N LEU A 62 17.84 15.14 -6.78
CA LEU A 62 16.48 15.43 -7.20
C LEU A 62 15.75 14.16 -7.68
N SER A 63 16.44 13.32 -8.45
CA SER A 63 15.85 12.09 -9.00
C SER A 63 15.48 11.11 -7.89
N ASN A 64 16.38 10.90 -6.92
CA ASN A 64 16.16 10.06 -5.75
C ASN A 64 15.06 10.63 -4.84
N ALA A 65 14.98 11.95 -4.66
CA ALA A 65 13.89 12.57 -3.91
C ALA A 65 12.51 12.32 -4.56
N LYS A 66 12.41 12.41 -5.89
CA LYS A 66 11.18 12.06 -6.62
C LYS A 66 10.84 10.58 -6.44
N ARG A 67 11.83 9.69 -6.55
CA ARG A 67 11.60 8.25 -6.34
C ARG A 67 11.18 7.88 -4.92
N ALA A 68 11.59 8.64 -3.92
CA ALA A 68 11.07 8.45 -2.57
C ALA A 68 9.55 8.71 -2.48
N ILE A 69 9.04 9.71 -3.22
CA ILE A 69 7.60 10.02 -3.30
C ILE A 69 6.88 8.94 -4.10
N ASP A 70 7.38 8.61 -5.30
CA ASP A 70 6.79 7.55 -6.14
C ASP A 70 6.69 6.22 -5.36
N CYS A 71 7.74 5.83 -4.65
CA CYS A 71 7.76 4.61 -3.84
C CYS A 71 6.72 4.62 -2.70
N GLN A 72 6.45 5.78 -2.10
CA GLN A 72 5.36 5.90 -1.11
C GLN A 72 3.99 5.77 -1.77
N VAL A 73 3.80 6.34 -2.95
CA VAL A 73 2.56 6.20 -3.72
C VAL A 73 2.33 4.73 -4.10
N ASP A 74 3.37 4.05 -4.62
CA ASP A 74 3.34 2.62 -4.92
C ASP A 74 2.96 1.79 -3.69
N TRP A 75 3.56 2.11 -2.54
CA TRP A 75 3.23 1.43 -1.28
C TRP A 75 1.77 1.66 -0.89
N ILE A 76 1.22 2.88 -1.02
CA ILE A 76 -0.19 3.15 -0.73
C ILE A 76 -1.10 2.37 -1.67
N ILE A 77 -0.81 2.36 -2.97
CA ILE A 77 -1.59 1.63 -3.97
C ILE A 77 -1.67 0.15 -3.60
N SER A 78 -0.53 -0.46 -3.26
CA SER A 78 -0.50 -1.86 -2.87
C SER A 78 -1.03 -2.14 -1.48
N TYR A 79 -0.83 -1.21 -0.55
CA TYR A 79 -1.50 -1.26 0.73
C TYR A 79 -3.00 -1.32 0.50
N LEU A 80 -3.59 -0.53 -0.40
CA LEU A 80 -5.03 -0.60 -0.71
C LEU A 80 -5.48 -1.87 -1.48
N GLY A 81 -4.58 -2.84 -1.70
CA GLY A 81 -4.89 -4.12 -2.34
C GLY A 81 -4.72 -4.14 -3.86
N TYR A 82 -4.15 -3.10 -4.46
CA TYR A 82 -3.91 -3.02 -5.90
C TYR A 82 -2.47 -3.43 -6.28
N ASP A 83 -2.31 -3.98 -7.47
CA ASP A 83 -0.98 -4.20 -8.06
C ASP A 83 -0.46 -2.86 -8.60
N TYR A 84 0.47 -2.22 -7.88
CA TYR A 84 1.03 -0.93 -8.26
C TYR A 84 1.72 -0.94 -9.63
N LEU A 85 2.23 -2.10 -10.08
CA LEU A 85 2.84 -2.26 -11.40
C LEU A 85 1.81 -2.31 -12.54
N LYS A 86 0.55 -2.55 -12.20
CA LYS A 86 -0.58 -2.66 -13.16
C LYS A 86 -1.72 -1.72 -12.81
N PHE A 87 -1.44 -0.65 -12.06
CA PHE A 87 -2.45 0.31 -11.65
C PHE A 87 -2.87 1.20 -12.82
N ASN A 88 -3.87 0.74 -13.58
CA ASN A 88 -4.46 1.41 -14.74
C ASN A 88 -5.91 0.97 -14.95
N ASP A 89 -6.63 1.71 -15.80
CA ASP A 89 -8.01 1.47 -16.23
C ASP A 89 -8.20 0.09 -16.89
N ALA A 90 -7.22 -0.41 -17.64
CA ALA A 90 -7.30 -1.72 -18.27
C ALA A 90 -7.35 -2.88 -17.26
N THR A 91 -6.67 -2.73 -16.12
CA THR A 91 -6.64 -3.73 -15.03
C THR A 91 -7.74 -3.47 -14.00
N TYR A 92 -8.04 -2.20 -13.73
CA TYR A 92 -9.02 -1.75 -12.75
C TYR A 92 -10.00 -0.75 -13.41
N PRO A 93 -11.05 -1.23 -14.11
CA PRO A 93 -11.92 -0.40 -14.96
C PRO A 93 -12.65 0.76 -14.26
N ASN A 94 -12.75 0.72 -12.93
CA ASN A 94 -13.42 1.75 -12.15
C ASN A 94 -12.45 2.75 -11.51
N ILE A 95 -11.14 2.63 -11.74
CA ILE A 95 -10.16 3.43 -11.01
C ILE A 95 -10.25 4.92 -11.35
N ASP A 96 -10.54 5.26 -12.62
CA ASP A 96 -10.71 6.65 -13.05
C ASP A 96 -11.90 7.32 -12.35
N ASN A 97 -13.00 6.57 -12.15
CA ASN A 97 -14.16 7.10 -11.42
C ASN A 97 -13.79 7.42 -9.97
N ILE A 98 -13.00 6.55 -9.33
CA ILE A 98 -12.53 6.75 -7.95
C ILE A 98 -11.60 7.96 -7.90
N ILE A 99 -10.62 8.06 -8.78
CA ILE A 99 -9.67 9.18 -8.82
C ILE A 99 -10.41 10.50 -9.02
N ASN A 100 -11.33 10.56 -9.99
CA ASN A 100 -12.11 11.76 -10.30
C ASN A 100 -13.00 12.21 -9.12
N GLU A 101 -13.54 11.27 -8.34
CA GLU A 101 -14.29 11.60 -7.12
C GLU A 101 -13.42 12.40 -6.13
N TYR A 102 -12.17 11.99 -5.93
CA TYR A 102 -11.23 12.68 -5.04
C TYR A 102 -10.67 14.00 -5.60
N GLU A 103 -10.46 14.10 -6.92
CA GLU A 103 -9.95 15.34 -7.56
C GLU A 103 -11.02 16.43 -7.71
N SER A 104 -12.30 16.08 -7.56
CA SER A 104 -13.43 17.01 -7.69
C SER A 104 -13.72 17.86 -6.44
N VAL A 105 -12.92 17.69 -5.37
CA VAL A 105 -13.00 18.41 -4.09
C VAL A 105 -12.11 19.65 -4.09
#